data_AF-A0A2E7TP67-F1
#
_entry.id   AF-A0A2E7TP67-F1
#
_cell.length_a   1.000
_cell.length_b   1.000
_cell.length_c   1.000
_cell.angle_alpha   90.00
_cell.angle_beta   90.00
_cell.angle_gamma   90.00
#
_symmetry.space_group_name_H-M   'P 1'
#
loop_
_entity.id
_entity.type
_entity.pdbx_description
1 polymer ?
#
loop_
_entity_poly.entity_id
_entity_poly.type
_entity_poly.pdbx_seq_one_letter_code
_entity_poly.pdbx_strand_id
1 'polypeptide(L)'
;MSKRGKIVRFTKRITPYVFKRLLVFVPTLIIISLLSFLISTNAPGDPVSKIVTAMGQDGTASQNSDANQRTKQLVREKLGLDKPIFYFSLGTITDCDTLYRLVDKNHRESAKSLTRDVGDWELVSSLYKNIKGPIDSLELIYPDSLLSKKELSVKSQLIFNLNGLTDVTSKNELNQKFNLINSLSDSLGKKEGLKGLSKSVENINTKGNSWKKYIPSINWYGMNNQYHLWLLGDFGLKKNIDTLVNIQVKNGVFAFDEFKFVLKEGKWSQFTSGTLVKDTVFKSSYKELDRIEFYDNGRQIEVVKSKGIYNVHIDRGRKGVVRGDFGISFEDGTYVRDKIFNAFSVSFWLILFSIILSYVVSIPVGIISASKRGGKFDRWSSFVLFSLYSLPSFFVATVLLYTFANPDFFVWFPESGIYDPEIFDDNWSLFQKIKHQAPYFILPLVAYTYSSFAFLSRIMRAGMLDIFTKDYIRTARAKGLKESTVVLKHVLKNSLIPIITVFANIFPATVGGSLILESIFNIPGMGKLGYDAILNLDYPMILAVFTISGALTVFGYIVADILYAAVDPRISLTK
;
A
#
# COMPACT_ATOMS: atom_id res chain seq x y z
N MET A 1 46.76 -20.45 -14.77
CA MET A 1 46.06 -19.74 -13.66
C MET A 1 44.84 -20.57 -13.24
N SER A 2 44.80 -21.09 -12.01
CA SER A 2 43.73 -22.04 -11.60
C SER A 2 42.36 -21.34 -11.50
N LYS A 3 41.26 -22.09 -11.71
CA LYS A 3 39.88 -21.58 -11.57
C LYS A 3 39.67 -20.90 -10.20
N ARG A 4 40.24 -21.47 -9.13
CA ARG A 4 40.22 -20.89 -7.77
C ARG A 4 40.86 -19.49 -7.72
N GLY A 5 42.01 -19.30 -8.35
CA GLY A 5 42.70 -18.01 -8.37
C GLY A 5 41.93 -16.90 -9.09
N LYS A 6 41.11 -17.23 -10.09
CA LYS A 6 40.21 -16.27 -10.75
C LYS A 6 39.03 -15.86 -9.85
N ILE A 7 38.43 -16.82 -9.14
CA ILE A 7 37.29 -16.58 -8.24
C ILE A 7 37.73 -15.71 -7.04
N VAL A 8 38.86 -16.02 -6.41
CA VAL A 8 39.38 -15.24 -5.26
C VAL A 8 39.70 -13.80 -5.65
N ARG A 9 40.24 -13.58 -6.85
CA ARG A 9 40.54 -12.22 -7.34
C ARG A 9 39.27 -11.44 -7.69
N PHE A 10 38.24 -12.13 -8.16
CA PHE A 10 36.92 -11.56 -8.46
C PHE A 10 36.21 -11.10 -7.18
N THR A 11 36.12 -11.98 -6.18
CA THR A 11 35.48 -11.65 -4.89
C THR A 11 36.20 -10.51 -4.19
N LYS A 12 37.54 -10.55 -4.08
CA LYS A 12 38.32 -9.51 -3.42
C LYS A 12 38.16 -8.10 -4.03
N ARG A 13 37.80 -8.01 -5.32
CA ARG A 13 37.54 -6.74 -6.02
C ARG A 13 36.11 -6.23 -5.83
N ILE A 14 35.13 -7.12 -5.79
CA ILE A 14 33.71 -6.76 -5.79
C ILE A 14 33.19 -6.53 -4.37
N THR A 15 33.69 -7.27 -3.37
CA THR A 15 33.22 -7.16 -1.99
C THR A 15 33.27 -5.72 -1.45
N PRO A 16 34.36 -4.94 -1.62
CA PRO A 16 34.39 -3.54 -1.14
C PRO A 16 33.37 -2.65 -1.85
N TYR A 17 33.16 -2.88 -3.15
CA TYR A 17 32.20 -2.11 -3.94
C TYR A 17 30.76 -2.44 -3.56
N VAL A 18 30.40 -3.72 -3.49
CA VAL A 18 29.07 -4.17 -3.05
C VAL A 18 28.79 -3.68 -1.64
N PHE A 19 29.78 -3.70 -0.74
CA PHE A 19 29.64 -3.14 0.60
C PHE A 19 29.38 -1.63 0.58
N LYS A 20 30.17 -0.85 -0.19
CA LYS A 20 29.92 0.59 -0.37
C LYS A 20 28.52 0.86 -0.94
N ARG A 21 28.06 0.03 -1.88
CA ARG A 21 26.74 0.16 -2.48
C ARG A 21 25.63 -0.18 -1.49
N LEU A 22 25.77 -1.26 -0.71
CA LEU A 22 24.87 -1.59 0.40
C LEU A 22 24.78 -0.47 1.45
N LEU A 23 25.87 0.23 1.73
CA LEU A 23 25.84 1.40 2.62
C LEU A 23 25.05 2.57 2.03
N VAL A 24 25.17 2.83 0.71
CA VAL A 24 24.36 3.84 0.01
C VAL A 24 22.89 3.43 -0.06
N PHE A 25 22.57 2.15 0.10
CA PHE A 25 21.21 1.66 -0.01
C PHE A 25 20.34 1.97 1.20
N VAL A 26 20.93 2.01 2.38
CA VAL A 26 20.19 2.37 3.60
C VAL A 26 19.55 3.76 3.46
N PRO A 27 20.28 4.85 3.12
CA PRO A 27 19.66 6.15 2.93
C PRO A 27 18.72 6.21 1.73
N THR A 28 18.98 5.49 0.63
CA THR A 28 18.04 5.48 -0.51
C THR A 28 16.73 4.80 -0.16
N LEU A 29 16.76 3.69 0.57
CA LEU A 29 15.55 3.00 1.06
C LEU A 29 14.76 3.88 2.03
N ILE A 30 15.44 4.63 2.90
CA ILE A 30 14.78 5.59 3.81
C ILE A 30 14.11 6.72 3.01
N ILE A 31 14.76 7.24 1.97
CA ILE A 31 14.19 8.26 1.09
C ILE A 31 12.96 7.71 0.36
N ILE A 32 13.08 6.51 -0.21
CA ILE A 32 11.97 5.82 -0.88
C ILE A 32 10.80 5.62 0.09
N SER A 33 11.06 5.07 1.27
CA SER A 33 10.01 4.79 2.26
C SER A 33 9.33 6.08 2.73
N LEU A 34 10.10 7.15 2.93
CA LEU A 34 9.56 8.47 3.27
C LEU A 34 8.69 9.02 2.14
N LEU A 35 9.15 8.92 0.90
CA LEU A 35 8.44 9.44 -0.27
C LEU A 35 7.15 8.65 -0.52
N SER A 36 7.19 7.32 -0.44
CA SER A 36 6.00 6.45 -0.49
C SER A 36 5.01 6.80 0.61
N PHE A 37 5.50 7.02 1.83
CA PHE A 37 4.67 7.40 2.96
C PHE A 37 4.00 8.77 2.76
N LEU A 38 4.77 9.78 2.35
CA LEU A 38 4.23 11.12 2.09
C LEU A 38 3.17 11.10 0.99
N ILE A 39 3.40 10.39 -0.12
CA ILE A 39 2.41 10.24 -1.19
C ILE A 39 1.12 9.59 -0.65
N SER A 40 1.25 8.51 0.12
CA SER A 40 0.10 7.82 0.72
C SER A 40 -0.71 8.73 1.64
N THR A 41 -0.05 9.54 2.48
CA THR A 41 -0.75 10.41 3.45
C THR A 41 -1.49 11.58 2.77
N ASN A 42 -1.05 11.98 1.59
CA ASN A 42 -1.67 13.06 0.81
C ASN A 42 -2.71 12.56 -0.19
N ALA A 43 -2.94 11.24 -0.30
CA ALA A 43 -3.94 10.72 -1.22
C ALA A 43 -5.36 11.15 -0.77
N PRO A 44 -6.25 11.51 -1.71
CA PRO A 44 -7.59 11.96 -1.40
C PRO A 44 -8.42 10.86 -0.74
N GLY A 45 -9.34 11.26 0.14
CA GLY A 45 -10.18 10.35 0.91
C GLY A 45 -9.77 10.19 2.37
N ASP A 46 -10.60 9.45 3.12
CA ASP A 46 -10.39 9.03 4.49
C ASP A 46 -10.69 7.52 4.58
N PRO A 47 -9.72 6.66 4.93
CA PRO A 47 -9.95 5.21 4.94
C PRO A 47 -10.93 4.81 6.04
N VAL A 48 -10.97 5.59 7.13
CA VAL A 48 -11.84 5.32 8.28
C VAL A 48 -13.30 5.47 7.89
N SER A 49 -13.64 6.50 7.11
CA SER A 49 -15.02 6.69 6.66
C SER A 49 -15.49 5.52 5.79
N LYS A 50 -14.65 4.99 4.90
CA LYS A 50 -14.95 3.79 4.10
C LYS A 50 -15.16 2.56 4.98
N ILE A 51 -14.25 2.29 5.92
CA ILE A 51 -14.33 1.13 6.82
C ILE A 51 -15.59 1.21 7.68
N VAL A 52 -15.88 2.38 8.26
CA VAL A 52 -17.07 2.57 9.09
C VAL A 52 -18.36 2.45 8.26
N THR A 53 -18.35 2.94 7.01
CA THR A 53 -19.49 2.77 6.09
C THR A 53 -19.69 1.30 5.71
N ALA A 54 -18.61 0.55 5.48
CA ALA A 54 -18.67 -0.89 5.19
C ALA A 54 -19.14 -1.71 6.39
N MET A 55 -18.78 -1.30 7.61
CA MET A 55 -19.27 -1.91 8.86
C MET A 55 -20.74 -1.57 9.15
N GLY A 56 -21.20 -0.39 8.73
CA GLY A 56 -22.56 0.13 8.96
C GLY A 56 -23.57 -0.30 7.90
N GLN A 57 -23.59 -1.58 7.51
CA GLN A 57 -24.45 -2.14 6.44
C GLN A 57 -25.96 -1.86 6.61
N ASP A 58 -26.40 -1.38 7.77
CA ASP A 58 -27.75 -0.86 8.01
C ASP A 58 -27.79 0.66 7.80
N GLY A 59 -28.18 1.09 6.61
CA GLY A 59 -28.33 2.49 6.18
C GLY A 59 -29.37 3.34 6.93
N THR A 60 -29.60 3.10 8.22
CA THR A 60 -30.59 3.79 9.07
C THR A 60 -29.96 4.63 10.20
N ALA A 61 -28.66 4.53 10.44
CA ALA A 61 -28.01 5.34 11.47
C ALA A 61 -27.63 6.73 10.94
N SER A 62 -28.27 7.77 11.48
CA SER A 62 -27.89 9.17 11.30
C SER A 62 -26.35 9.31 11.38
N GLN A 63 -25.75 9.87 10.32
CA GLN A 63 -24.30 10.04 10.19
C GLN A 63 -23.67 10.83 11.35
N ASN A 64 -24.50 11.55 12.11
CA ASN A 64 -24.13 12.41 13.23
C ASN A 64 -24.40 11.81 14.62
N SER A 65 -24.79 10.53 14.71
CA SER A 65 -24.95 9.91 16.03
C SER A 65 -23.62 9.82 16.78
N ASP A 66 -23.62 10.13 18.08
CA ASP A 66 -22.46 10.00 18.98
C ASP A 66 -21.87 8.58 18.93
N ALA A 67 -22.68 7.55 18.65
CA ALA A 67 -22.25 6.18 18.45
C ALA A 67 -21.35 6.02 17.20
N ASN A 68 -21.73 6.61 16.07
CA ASN A 68 -20.92 6.57 14.84
C ASN A 68 -19.58 7.30 14.99
N GLN A 69 -19.56 8.41 15.73
CA GLN A 69 -18.32 9.14 16.03
C GLN A 69 -17.37 8.30 16.91
N ARG A 70 -17.90 7.59 17.92
CA ARG A 70 -17.12 6.65 18.74
C ARG A 70 -16.55 5.52 17.90
N THR A 71 -17.32 4.94 16.99
CA THR A 71 -16.84 3.90 16.07
C THR A 71 -15.71 4.41 15.18
N LYS A 72 -15.87 5.60 14.57
CA LYS A 72 -14.82 6.27 13.78
C LYS A 72 -13.54 6.50 14.61
N GLN A 73 -13.67 6.86 15.89
CA GLN A 73 -12.54 7.05 16.79
C GLN A 73 -11.81 5.74 17.09
N LEU A 74 -12.55 4.68 17.43
CA LEU A 74 -11.98 3.36 17.70
C LEU A 74 -11.25 2.79 16.48
N VAL A 75 -11.84 2.94 15.29
CA VAL A 75 -11.18 2.51 14.04
C VAL A 75 -9.90 3.31 13.79
N ARG A 76 -9.91 4.64 13.99
CA ARG A 76 -8.68 5.46 13.88
C ARG A 76 -7.59 5.03 14.83
N GLU A 77 -7.93 4.76 16.08
CA GLU A 77 -6.98 4.30 17.10
C GLU A 77 -6.41 2.92 16.75
N LYS A 78 -7.27 1.97 16.35
CA LYS A 78 -6.83 0.63 15.88
C LYS A 78 -5.88 0.74 14.67
N LEU A 79 -6.10 1.72 13.79
CA LEU A 79 -5.27 1.97 12.62
C LEU A 79 -4.01 2.81 12.92
N GLY A 80 -3.91 3.44 14.10
CA GLY A 80 -2.83 4.35 14.45
C GLY A 80 -2.93 5.72 13.75
N LEU A 81 -4.08 6.01 13.14
CA LEU A 81 -4.36 7.27 12.42
C LEU A 81 -4.67 8.44 13.37
N ASP A 82 -4.80 8.13 14.67
CA ASP A 82 -4.92 9.06 15.79
C ASP A 82 -3.57 9.69 16.20
N LYS A 83 -2.48 9.42 15.44
CA LYS A 83 -1.13 9.88 15.78
C LYS A 83 -0.61 10.91 14.78
N PRO A 84 0.40 11.70 15.15
CA PRO A 84 1.13 12.57 14.22
C PRO A 84 1.66 11.79 13.02
N ILE A 85 1.72 12.44 11.86
CA ILE A 85 2.15 11.81 10.61
C ILE A 85 3.63 11.38 10.67
N PHE A 86 4.49 12.23 11.25
CA PHE A 86 5.93 12.06 11.26
C PHE A 86 6.54 12.41 12.63
N TYR A 87 7.85 12.20 12.81
CA TYR A 87 8.58 12.49 14.05
C TYR A 87 8.46 13.94 14.50
N PHE A 88 8.29 14.86 13.56
CA PHE A 88 8.05 16.27 13.82
C PHE A 88 7.08 16.84 12.78
N SER A 89 6.43 17.96 13.11
CA SER A 89 5.72 18.79 12.13
C SER A 89 6.32 20.18 12.10
N LEU A 90 6.43 20.72 10.89
CA LEU A 90 6.71 22.13 10.67
C LEU A 90 5.39 22.87 10.59
N GLY A 91 5.23 23.88 11.43
CA GLY A 91 4.04 24.70 11.49
C GLY A 91 4.38 26.10 11.93
N THR A 92 3.38 26.74 12.52
CA THR A 92 3.48 28.05 13.13
C THR A 92 3.17 27.93 14.62
N ILE A 93 3.52 28.93 15.42
CA ILE A 93 3.17 28.94 16.86
C ILE A 93 1.65 28.83 17.09
N THR A 94 0.86 29.11 16.05
CA THR A 94 -0.61 28.99 16.07
C THR A 94 -1.10 27.57 15.83
N ASP A 95 -0.33 26.73 15.13
CA ASP A 95 -0.75 25.36 14.82
C ASP A 95 -0.69 24.50 16.10
N CYS A 96 -1.74 23.74 16.36
CA CYS A 96 -1.83 22.93 17.57
C CYS A 96 -1.26 21.52 17.42
N ASP A 97 -0.53 21.10 18.44
CA ASP A 97 0.02 19.77 18.65
C ASP A 97 -1.06 18.69 18.80
N THR A 98 -2.33 19.04 19.01
CA THR A 98 -3.43 18.08 19.28
C THR A 98 -4.48 18.00 18.17
N LEU A 99 -4.32 18.77 17.08
CA LEU A 99 -5.25 18.76 15.94
C LEU A 99 -5.50 17.36 15.37
N TYR A 100 -4.50 16.47 15.42
CA TYR A 100 -4.64 15.09 14.97
C TYR A 100 -5.69 14.26 15.74
N ARG A 101 -6.09 14.70 16.94
CA ARG A 101 -7.13 14.03 17.76
C ARG A 101 -8.55 14.28 17.26
N LEU A 102 -8.77 15.31 16.45
CA LEU A 102 -10.07 15.55 15.83
C LEU A 102 -10.36 14.44 14.83
N VAL A 103 -11.40 13.67 15.12
CA VAL A 103 -11.78 12.47 14.35
C VAL A 103 -12.10 12.87 12.91
N ASP A 104 -12.99 13.83 12.69
CA ASP A 104 -13.37 14.24 11.33
C ASP A 104 -12.26 15.04 10.63
N LYS A 105 -11.90 14.64 9.40
CA LYS A 105 -10.88 15.30 8.58
C LYS A 105 -11.31 16.72 8.19
N ASN A 106 -12.58 16.92 7.87
CA ASN A 106 -13.10 18.23 7.47
C ASN A 106 -13.08 19.18 8.66
N HIS A 107 -13.57 18.74 9.83
CA HIS A 107 -13.50 19.54 11.06
C HIS A 107 -12.06 19.90 11.43
N ARG A 108 -11.12 18.96 11.21
CA ARG A 108 -9.69 19.20 11.47
C ARG A 108 -9.12 20.29 10.57
N GLU A 109 -9.44 20.28 9.28
CA GLU A 109 -8.99 21.30 8.33
C GLU A 109 -9.67 22.65 8.57
N SER A 110 -10.98 22.67 8.88
CA SER A 110 -11.70 23.89 9.27
C SER A 110 -11.12 24.51 10.55
N ALA A 111 -10.89 23.69 11.58
CA ALA A 111 -10.26 24.14 12.82
C ALA A 111 -8.86 24.68 12.58
N LYS A 112 -8.06 24.03 11.72
CA LYS A 112 -6.72 24.50 11.33
C LYS A 112 -6.77 25.83 10.57
N SER A 113 -7.70 25.98 9.62
CA SER A 113 -7.90 27.23 8.87
C SER A 113 -8.31 28.37 9.79
N LEU A 114 -9.32 28.14 10.65
CA LEU A 114 -9.79 29.14 11.60
C LEU A 114 -8.69 29.54 12.59
N THR A 115 -7.89 28.57 13.06
CA THR A 115 -6.76 28.84 13.96
C THR A 115 -5.69 29.72 13.32
N ARG A 116 -5.42 29.54 12.03
CA ARG A 116 -4.46 30.38 11.28
C ARG A 116 -4.97 31.81 11.07
N ASP A 117 -6.27 31.98 10.91
CA ASP A 117 -6.90 33.29 10.77
C ASP A 117 -6.92 34.05 12.12
N VAL A 118 -7.37 33.36 13.18
CA VAL A 118 -7.44 33.89 14.56
C VAL A 118 -6.06 34.10 15.18
N GLY A 119 -5.10 33.22 14.86
CA GLY A 119 -3.75 33.23 15.38
C GLY A 119 -3.60 32.64 16.79
N ASP A 120 -4.59 31.92 17.31
CA ASP A 120 -4.50 31.29 18.63
C ASP A 120 -5.41 30.04 18.75
N TRP A 121 -4.81 28.87 18.95
CA TRP A 121 -5.55 27.61 19.10
C TRP A 121 -6.41 27.56 20.35
N GLU A 122 -5.98 28.18 21.46
CA GLU A 122 -6.70 28.04 22.73
C GLU A 122 -8.10 28.68 22.64
N LEU A 123 -8.18 29.81 21.93
CA LEU A 123 -9.43 30.49 21.63
C LEU A 123 -10.35 29.63 20.76
N VAL A 124 -9.79 28.99 19.72
CA VAL A 124 -10.54 28.10 18.83
C VAL A 124 -10.98 26.84 19.59
N SER A 125 -10.12 26.18 20.35
CA SER A 125 -10.47 25.01 21.15
C SER A 125 -11.58 25.30 22.15
N SER A 126 -11.56 26.48 22.79
CA SER A 126 -12.63 26.94 23.68
C SER A 126 -13.96 27.14 22.95
N LEU A 127 -13.94 27.66 21.71
CA LEU A 127 -15.12 27.73 20.86
C LEU A 127 -15.71 26.32 20.63
N TYR A 128 -14.90 25.37 20.15
CA TYR A 128 -15.38 24.01 19.86
C TYR A 128 -15.95 23.29 21.09
N LYS A 129 -15.34 23.45 22.27
CA LYS A 129 -15.88 22.90 23.54
C LYS A 129 -17.25 23.47 23.90
N ASN A 130 -17.52 24.73 23.55
CA ASN A 130 -18.75 25.44 23.86
C ASN A 130 -19.86 25.26 22.80
N ILE A 131 -19.64 24.51 21.71
CA ILE A 131 -20.67 24.24 20.69
C ILE A 131 -21.66 23.17 21.18
N LYS A 132 -21.19 22.11 21.87
CA LYS A 132 -22.03 20.95 22.23
C LYS A 132 -23.06 21.28 23.32
N GLY A 133 -22.71 22.10 24.30
CA GLY A 133 -23.62 22.50 25.39
C GLY A 133 -24.94 23.12 24.94
N PRO A 134 -24.94 24.14 24.05
CA PRO A 134 -26.16 24.67 23.45
C PRO A 134 -27.02 23.61 22.75
N ILE A 135 -26.40 22.71 21.98
CA ILE A 135 -27.11 21.66 21.24
C ILE A 135 -27.81 20.70 22.22
N ASP A 136 -27.06 20.15 23.18
CA ASP A 136 -27.59 19.23 24.18
C ASP A 136 -28.73 19.89 24.98
N SER A 137 -28.60 21.19 25.31
CA SER A 137 -29.66 21.94 26.01
C SER A 137 -30.94 22.10 25.19
N LEU A 138 -30.83 22.25 23.87
CA LEU A 138 -31.98 22.39 22.96
C LEU A 138 -32.69 21.05 22.74
N GLU A 139 -31.94 19.94 22.80
CA GLU A 139 -32.49 18.58 22.70
C GLU A 139 -33.15 18.13 24.00
N LEU A 140 -32.53 18.38 25.16
CA LEU A 140 -33.02 17.92 26.48
C LEU A 140 -34.16 18.76 27.05
N ILE A 141 -34.12 20.09 26.88
CA ILE A 141 -35.04 21.00 27.57
C ILE A 141 -36.32 21.23 26.76
N TYR A 142 -36.32 20.95 25.44
CA TYR A 142 -37.46 21.20 24.55
C TYR A 142 -37.75 20.01 23.61
N PRO A 143 -38.39 18.95 24.12
CA PRO A 143 -38.86 17.86 23.28
C PRO A 143 -39.78 18.38 22.17
N ASP A 144 -39.68 17.78 20.98
CA ASP A 144 -40.39 18.26 19.77
C ASP A 144 -41.92 18.30 19.94
N SER A 145 -42.47 17.56 20.91
CA SER A 145 -43.88 17.56 21.28
C SER A 145 -44.41 18.87 21.89
N LEU A 146 -43.51 19.75 22.36
CA LEU A 146 -43.88 21.00 23.06
C LEU A 146 -43.76 22.25 22.18
N LEU A 147 -43.43 22.10 20.90
CA LEU A 147 -43.12 23.21 19.99
C LEU A 147 -44.15 23.30 18.85
N SER A 148 -44.53 24.52 18.47
CA SER A 148 -45.31 24.75 17.25
C SER A 148 -44.49 24.39 16.00
N LYS A 149 -45.16 24.12 14.86
CA LYS A 149 -44.47 23.84 13.57
C LYS A 149 -43.45 24.91 13.19
N LYS A 150 -43.73 26.18 13.50
CA LYS A 150 -42.82 27.31 13.25
C LYS A 150 -41.59 27.23 14.16
N GLU A 151 -41.77 26.95 15.44
CA GLU A 151 -40.68 26.84 16.41
C GLU A 151 -39.82 25.58 16.18
N LEU A 152 -40.41 24.48 15.71
CA LEU A 152 -39.68 23.29 15.26
C LEU A 152 -38.76 23.60 14.08
N SER A 153 -39.24 24.38 13.11
CA SER A 153 -38.43 24.83 11.98
C SER A 153 -37.27 25.73 12.44
N VAL A 154 -37.52 26.67 13.35
CA VAL A 154 -36.48 27.56 13.89
C VAL A 154 -35.47 26.78 14.74
N LYS A 155 -35.92 25.84 15.58
CA LYS A 155 -35.06 24.93 16.34
C LYS A 155 -34.16 24.10 15.42
N SER A 156 -34.72 23.52 14.36
CA SER A 156 -33.97 22.73 13.38
C SER A 156 -32.90 23.56 12.66
N GLN A 157 -33.25 24.78 12.23
CA GLN A 157 -32.30 25.72 11.63
C GLN A 157 -31.21 26.14 12.62
N LEU A 158 -31.54 26.37 13.87
CA LEU A 158 -30.59 26.76 14.90
C LEU A 158 -29.61 25.61 15.22
N ILE A 159 -30.10 24.37 15.38
CA ILE A 159 -29.26 23.17 15.54
C ILE A 159 -28.36 22.97 14.31
N PHE A 160 -28.89 23.12 13.10
CA PHE A 160 -28.10 23.03 11.87
C PHE A 160 -26.96 24.05 11.83
N ASN A 161 -27.24 25.31 12.16
CA ASN A 161 -26.22 26.36 12.18
C ASN A 161 -25.22 26.20 13.32
N LEU A 162 -25.64 25.72 14.50
CA LEU A 162 -24.74 25.39 15.61
C LEU A 162 -23.78 24.26 15.24
N ASN A 163 -24.27 23.19 14.62
CA ASN A 163 -23.41 22.13 14.07
C ASN A 163 -22.48 22.70 12.99
N GLY A 164 -22.99 23.55 12.10
CA GLY A 164 -22.19 24.20 11.05
C GLY A 164 -21.09 25.16 11.55
N LEU A 165 -21.00 25.44 12.86
CA LEU A 165 -19.87 26.18 13.44
C LEU A 165 -18.58 25.37 13.46
N THR A 166 -18.64 24.03 13.45
CA THR A 166 -17.45 23.17 13.39
C THR A 166 -16.77 23.19 12.03
N ASP A 167 -17.47 23.67 11.00
CA ASP A 167 -16.96 23.71 9.62
C ASP A 167 -16.40 25.08 9.22
N VAL A 168 -16.48 26.07 10.12
CA VAL A 168 -16.09 27.46 9.82
C VAL A 168 -14.58 27.58 9.61
N THR A 169 -14.20 28.31 8.56
CA THR A 169 -12.80 28.43 8.12
C THR A 169 -12.16 29.79 8.41
N SER A 170 -12.97 30.81 8.71
CA SER A 170 -12.51 32.19 8.93
C SER A 170 -13.32 32.93 10.00
N LYS A 171 -12.74 33.99 10.57
CA LYS A 171 -13.36 34.87 11.56
C LYS A 171 -14.60 35.59 11.01
N ASN A 172 -14.58 35.98 9.73
CA ASN A 172 -15.72 36.63 9.09
C ASN A 172 -16.91 35.66 8.95
N GLU A 173 -16.66 34.44 8.47
CA GLU A 173 -17.67 33.40 8.37
C GLU A 173 -18.23 33.04 9.77
N LEU A 174 -17.36 32.96 10.78
CA LEU A 174 -17.76 32.74 12.17
C LEU A 174 -18.75 33.79 12.66
N ASN A 175 -18.43 35.07 12.45
CA ASN A 175 -19.27 36.19 12.88
C ASN A 175 -20.61 36.22 12.12
N GLN A 176 -20.61 35.92 10.82
CA GLN A 176 -21.85 35.83 10.03
C GLN A 176 -22.77 34.71 10.54
N LYS A 177 -22.25 33.48 10.71
CA LYS A 177 -23.03 32.36 11.24
C LYS A 177 -23.49 32.63 12.68
N PHE A 178 -22.63 33.21 13.51
CA PHE A 178 -22.98 33.52 14.90
C PHE A 178 -24.08 34.58 15.02
N ASN A 179 -24.08 35.61 14.16
CA ASN A 179 -25.16 36.60 14.10
C ASN A 179 -26.50 35.97 13.71
N LEU A 180 -26.49 35.02 12.76
CA LEU A 180 -27.67 34.25 12.40
C LEU A 180 -28.15 33.35 13.55
N ILE A 181 -27.23 32.72 14.27
CA ILE A 181 -27.58 31.91 15.46
C ILE A 181 -28.22 32.78 16.53
N ASN A 182 -27.69 33.98 16.80
CA ASN A 182 -28.28 34.91 17.77
C ASN A 182 -29.69 35.35 17.35
N SER A 183 -29.92 35.68 16.08
CA SER A 183 -31.26 36.10 15.63
C SER A 183 -32.29 34.96 15.72
N LEU A 184 -31.89 33.73 15.37
CA LEU A 184 -32.72 32.53 15.54
C LEU A 184 -32.99 32.22 17.01
N SER A 185 -31.99 32.40 17.88
CA SER A 185 -32.11 32.19 19.33
C SER A 185 -33.04 33.22 19.98
N ASP A 186 -33.00 34.46 19.48
CA ASP A 186 -33.86 35.55 19.92
C ASP A 186 -35.32 35.30 19.52
N SER A 187 -35.54 34.76 18.31
CA SER A 187 -36.87 34.31 17.87
C SER A 187 -37.43 33.16 18.71
N LEU A 188 -36.57 32.37 19.37
CA LEU A 188 -36.94 31.31 20.32
C LEU A 188 -37.02 31.80 21.77
N GLY A 189 -36.67 33.07 22.04
CA GLY A 189 -36.69 33.69 23.37
C GLY A 189 -35.62 33.19 24.34
N LYS A 190 -34.53 32.58 23.85
CA LYS A 190 -33.60 31.81 24.70
C LYS A 190 -32.14 32.20 24.50
N LYS A 191 -31.68 33.23 25.21
CA LYS A 191 -30.26 33.65 25.20
C LYS A 191 -29.35 32.85 26.13
N GLU A 192 -29.93 32.15 27.12
CA GLU A 192 -29.14 31.63 28.25
C GLU A 192 -28.20 30.48 27.89
N GLY A 193 -28.61 29.61 26.96
CA GLY A 193 -27.79 28.48 26.48
C GLY A 193 -26.58 28.91 25.65
N LEU A 194 -26.56 30.14 25.11
CA LEU A 194 -25.49 30.63 24.24
C LEU A 194 -24.42 31.47 24.95
N LYS A 195 -24.54 31.72 26.26
CA LYS A 195 -23.60 32.57 27.03
C LYS A 195 -22.13 32.11 26.93
N GLY A 196 -21.89 30.80 26.94
CA GLY A 196 -20.53 30.25 26.77
C GLY A 196 -19.98 30.44 25.35
N LEU A 197 -20.84 30.23 24.35
CA LEU A 197 -20.49 30.38 22.95
C LEU A 197 -20.24 31.85 22.58
N SER A 198 -21.09 32.77 23.05
CA SER A 198 -20.93 34.21 22.82
C SER A 198 -19.61 34.73 23.39
N LYS A 199 -19.25 34.30 24.60
CA LYS A 199 -17.97 34.63 25.22
C LYS A 199 -16.78 34.10 24.40
N SER A 200 -16.87 32.90 23.83
CA SER A 200 -15.80 32.36 22.97
C SER A 200 -15.64 33.16 21.67
N VAL A 201 -16.75 33.53 21.01
CA VAL A 201 -16.72 34.35 19.79
C VAL A 201 -16.18 35.76 20.08
N GLU A 202 -16.57 36.38 21.19
CA GLU A 202 -16.04 37.67 21.62
C GLU A 202 -14.53 37.62 21.90
N ASN A 203 -14.06 36.57 22.60
CA ASN A 203 -12.62 36.38 22.84
C ASN A 203 -11.84 36.19 21.53
N ILE A 204 -12.37 35.45 20.55
CA ILE A 204 -11.77 35.34 19.21
C ILE A 204 -11.68 36.71 18.53
N ASN A 205 -12.71 37.55 18.71
CA ASN A 205 -12.76 38.87 18.12
C ASN A 205 -11.75 39.84 18.73
N THR A 206 -11.55 39.79 20.04
CA THR A 206 -10.77 40.76 20.82
C THR A 206 -9.34 40.35 21.13
N LYS A 207 -9.08 39.04 21.31
CA LYS A 207 -7.77 38.50 21.76
C LYS A 207 -6.98 37.76 20.67
N GLY A 208 -7.55 37.62 19.47
CA GLY A 208 -6.87 36.99 18.33
C GLY A 208 -5.61 37.75 17.93
N ASN A 209 -4.51 37.03 17.67
CA ASN A 209 -3.20 37.59 17.39
C ASN A 209 -2.63 37.09 16.06
N SER A 210 -2.97 37.77 14.96
CA SER A 210 -2.63 37.31 13.61
C SER A 210 -1.15 37.37 13.26
N TRP A 211 -0.26 37.97 14.06
CA TRP A 211 1.18 37.97 13.80
C TRP A 211 1.85 36.62 14.14
N LYS A 212 1.28 35.86 15.09
CA LYS A 212 1.82 34.55 15.52
C LYS A 212 1.88 33.54 14.36
N LYS A 213 1.06 33.72 13.30
CA LYS A 213 1.03 32.86 12.10
C LYS A 213 2.28 32.99 11.22
N TYR A 214 3.10 34.02 11.41
CA TYR A 214 4.33 34.20 10.63
C TYR A 214 5.57 33.61 11.32
N ILE A 215 5.42 33.11 12.55
CA ILE A 215 6.55 32.56 13.30
C ILE A 215 6.56 31.05 13.15
N PRO A 216 7.61 30.49 12.52
CA PRO A 216 7.73 29.05 12.36
C PRO A 216 7.90 28.37 13.71
N SER A 217 7.27 27.21 13.87
CA SER A 217 7.42 26.32 15.01
C SER A 217 7.76 24.91 14.53
N ILE A 218 8.50 24.18 15.37
CA ILE A 218 8.79 22.76 15.17
C ILE A 218 8.21 22.01 16.36
N ASN A 219 7.20 21.19 16.11
CA ASN A 219 6.61 20.33 17.14
C ASN A 219 7.24 18.94 17.02
N TRP A 220 7.89 18.48 18.10
CA TRP A 220 8.53 17.17 18.15
C TRP A 220 7.61 16.14 18.81
N TYR A 221 7.32 15.04 18.11
CA TYR A 221 6.39 13.99 18.57
C TYR A 221 7.10 12.70 19.01
N GLY A 222 8.41 12.58 18.78
CA GLY A 222 9.18 11.38 19.09
C GLY A 222 8.73 10.15 18.28
N MET A 223 8.86 8.95 18.85
CA MET A 223 8.57 7.69 18.16
C MET A 223 7.07 7.37 18.02
N ASN A 224 6.19 8.06 18.73
CA ASN A 224 4.74 7.80 18.69
C ASN A 224 4.07 8.53 17.50
N ASN A 225 4.49 8.16 16.29
CA ASN A 225 3.98 8.72 15.04
C ASN A 225 3.68 7.62 14.01
N GLN A 226 2.86 7.95 13.01
CA GLN A 226 2.40 7.02 11.98
C GLN A 226 3.54 6.43 11.17
N TYR A 227 4.52 7.24 10.74
CA TYR A 227 5.66 6.76 9.96
C TYR A 227 6.53 5.75 10.73
N HIS A 228 6.82 6.03 12.01
CA HIS A 228 7.57 5.12 12.87
C HIS A 228 6.83 3.80 13.09
N LEU A 229 5.53 3.86 13.40
CA LEU A 229 4.69 2.67 13.57
C LEU A 229 4.58 1.83 12.30
N TRP A 230 4.54 2.49 11.14
CA TRP A 230 4.54 1.79 9.86
C TRP A 230 5.91 1.14 9.57
N LEU A 231 7.00 1.88 9.71
CA LEU A 231 8.34 1.41 9.34
C LEU A 231 8.90 0.39 10.33
N LEU A 232 8.85 0.70 11.63
CA LEU A 232 9.49 -0.04 12.71
C LEU A 232 8.50 -0.75 13.64
N GLY A 233 7.20 -0.53 13.44
CA GLY A 233 6.19 -1.11 14.31
C GLY A 233 6.24 -0.48 15.69
N ASP A 234 6.05 -1.33 16.70
CA ASP A 234 6.08 -0.94 18.11
C ASP A 234 7.47 -0.88 18.72
N PHE A 235 8.51 -1.03 17.90
CA PHE A 235 9.88 -1.06 18.37
C PHE A 235 10.30 0.27 19.02
N GLY A 236 10.68 0.22 20.30
CA GLY A 236 11.07 1.41 21.05
C GLY A 236 9.90 2.21 21.63
N LEU A 237 8.66 1.80 21.34
CA LEU A 237 7.49 2.29 22.06
C LEU A 237 7.33 1.50 23.36
N LYS A 238 7.27 2.18 24.51
CA LYS A 238 6.83 1.56 25.77
C LYS A 238 5.37 1.16 25.59
N LYS A 239 5.11 -0.12 25.32
CA LYS A 239 3.74 -0.64 25.21
C LYS A 239 3.39 -1.42 26.47
N ASN A 240 2.35 -0.96 27.18
CA ASN A 240 1.54 -1.74 28.11
C ASN A 240 0.66 -2.72 27.31
N ILE A 241 1.25 -3.64 26.56
CA ILE A 241 0.49 -4.65 25.78
C ILE A 241 0.80 -6.04 26.29
N ASP A 242 0.60 -6.20 27.58
CA ASP A 242 -0.09 -7.37 28.08
C ASP A 242 -1.40 -6.84 28.67
N THR A 243 -2.46 -6.82 27.87
CA THR A 243 -3.79 -6.61 28.47
C THR A 243 -4.16 -7.91 29.17
N LEU A 244 -3.66 -8.11 30.40
CA LEU A 244 -4.13 -9.16 31.29
C LEU A 244 -5.58 -8.85 31.64
N VAL A 245 -6.50 -9.36 30.85
CA VAL A 245 -7.92 -9.33 31.19
C VAL A 245 -8.17 -10.52 32.12
N ASN A 246 -8.34 -10.25 33.41
CA ASN A 246 -8.78 -11.24 34.40
C ASN A 246 -10.25 -11.56 34.13
N ILE A 247 -10.54 -12.73 33.56
CA ILE A 247 -11.92 -13.17 33.32
C ILE A 247 -12.37 -14.04 34.48
N GLN A 248 -13.37 -13.59 35.24
CA GLN A 248 -14.07 -14.47 36.18
C GLN A 248 -15.03 -15.39 35.42
N VAL A 249 -14.81 -16.69 35.54
CA VAL A 249 -15.62 -17.73 34.91
C VAL A 249 -16.91 -17.90 35.71
N LYS A 250 -18.06 -17.56 35.12
CA LYS A 250 -19.38 -18.02 35.57
C LYS A 250 -20.02 -18.83 34.45
N ASN A 251 -20.30 -20.11 34.72
CA ASN A 251 -21.08 -21.01 33.85
C ASN A 251 -20.55 -21.21 32.42
N GLY A 252 -19.23 -21.22 32.20
CA GLY A 252 -18.65 -21.59 30.88
C GLY A 252 -18.86 -20.58 29.75
N VAL A 253 -19.25 -19.34 30.08
CA VAL A 253 -19.40 -18.24 29.12
C VAL A 253 -18.25 -17.25 29.31
N PHE A 254 -17.58 -16.92 28.22
CA PHE A 254 -16.52 -15.90 28.17
C PHE A 254 -17.06 -14.69 27.43
N ALA A 255 -16.95 -13.50 28.03
CA ALA A 255 -17.37 -12.26 27.42
C ALA A 255 -16.20 -11.28 27.35
N PHE A 256 -15.89 -10.84 26.13
CA PHE A 256 -15.06 -9.68 25.83
C PHE A 256 -15.95 -8.59 25.25
N ASP A 257 -15.55 -7.32 25.40
CA ASP A 257 -16.28 -6.13 24.92
C ASP A 257 -16.80 -6.23 23.46
N GLU A 258 -16.21 -7.09 22.61
CA GLU A 258 -16.63 -7.34 21.22
C GLU A 258 -17.06 -8.81 20.91
N PHE A 259 -16.89 -9.78 21.82
CA PHE A 259 -17.12 -11.21 21.54
C PHE A 259 -17.73 -11.98 22.72
N LYS A 260 -18.74 -12.82 22.44
CA LYS A 260 -19.25 -13.82 23.40
C LYS A 260 -18.85 -15.21 22.94
N PHE A 261 -18.17 -15.98 23.79
CA PHE A 261 -17.91 -17.40 23.55
C PHE A 261 -18.74 -18.21 24.53
N VAL A 262 -19.45 -19.22 24.01
CA VAL A 262 -20.22 -20.17 24.83
C VAL A 262 -19.62 -21.54 24.64
N LEU A 263 -19.26 -22.18 25.75
CA LEU A 263 -18.91 -23.60 25.78
C LEU A 263 -20.21 -24.40 25.85
N LYS A 264 -20.62 -25.05 24.76
CA LYS A 264 -21.79 -25.95 24.74
C LYS A 264 -21.33 -27.34 24.34
N GLU A 265 -21.54 -28.32 25.22
CA GLU A 265 -21.18 -29.73 24.98
C GLU A 265 -19.71 -29.95 24.57
N GLY A 266 -18.81 -29.08 25.04
CA GLY A 266 -17.37 -29.21 24.76
C GLY A 266 -16.90 -28.73 23.40
N LYS A 267 -17.77 -28.07 22.63
CA LYS A 267 -17.40 -27.30 21.44
C LYS A 267 -17.47 -25.80 21.73
N TRP A 268 -16.49 -25.06 21.25
CA TRP A 268 -16.43 -23.61 21.35
C TRP A 268 -17.15 -22.99 20.14
N SER A 269 -18.08 -22.08 20.40
CA SER A 269 -18.76 -21.30 19.36
C SER A 269 -18.60 -19.79 19.62
N GLN A 270 -18.14 -19.05 18.61
CA GLN A 270 -17.97 -17.59 18.64
C GLN A 270 -19.29 -16.89 18.28
N PHE A 271 -19.65 -15.88 19.06
CA PHE A 271 -20.71 -14.93 18.74
C PHE A 271 -20.11 -13.53 18.60
N THR A 272 -20.21 -12.97 17.40
CA THR A 272 -20.09 -11.53 17.15
C THR A 272 -21.51 -10.94 17.17
N SER A 273 -21.68 -9.70 17.61
CA SER A 273 -22.98 -9.06 17.86
C SER A 273 -24.08 -9.48 16.86
N GLY A 274 -25.06 -10.26 17.34
CA GLY A 274 -26.30 -10.57 16.62
C GLY A 274 -26.29 -11.74 15.63
N THR A 275 -25.14 -12.31 15.23
CA THR A 275 -25.12 -13.33 14.17
C THR A 275 -24.27 -14.54 14.56
N LEU A 276 -24.87 -15.74 14.47
CA LEU A 276 -24.17 -17.02 14.62
C LEU A 276 -23.12 -17.16 13.50
N VAL A 277 -21.84 -17.14 13.84
CA VAL A 277 -20.80 -17.61 12.93
C VAL A 277 -20.87 -19.14 12.91
N LYS A 278 -21.29 -19.70 11.77
CA LYS A 278 -21.32 -21.15 11.55
C LYS A 278 -19.90 -21.70 11.51
N ASP A 279 -19.63 -22.63 12.41
CA ASP A 279 -18.61 -23.68 12.37
C ASP A 279 -17.17 -23.25 11.99
N THR A 280 -16.51 -22.52 12.89
CA THR A 280 -15.04 -22.54 12.94
C THR A 280 -14.59 -23.88 13.51
N VAL A 281 -14.08 -24.77 12.64
CA VAL A 281 -13.58 -26.10 13.00
C VAL A 281 -12.31 -25.96 13.85
N PHE A 282 -12.44 -26.25 15.15
CA PHE A 282 -11.29 -26.41 16.03
C PHE A 282 -10.53 -27.70 15.69
N LYS A 283 -9.36 -27.59 15.07
CA LYS A 283 -8.39 -28.69 14.97
C LYS A 283 -7.66 -28.83 16.31
N SER A 284 -8.21 -29.60 17.24
CA SER A 284 -7.44 -30.54 18.09
C SER A 284 -8.32 -31.20 19.15
N SER A 285 -8.11 -32.50 19.28
CA SER A 285 -8.73 -33.40 20.25
C SER A 285 -8.39 -33.02 21.69
N TYR A 286 -9.35 -33.34 22.57
CA TYR A 286 -9.29 -33.25 24.02
C TYR A 286 -7.98 -33.72 24.65
N LYS A 287 -7.33 -32.82 25.37
CA LYS A 287 -6.71 -33.02 26.69
C LYS A 287 -6.59 -31.65 27.35
N GLU A 288 -6.66 -31.61 28.67
CA GLU A 288 -6.54 -30.40 29.50
C GLU A 288 -5.33 -29.56 29.03
N LEU A 289 -5.59 -28.52 28.25
CA LEU A 289 -4.55 -27.64 27.75
C LEU A 289 -4.57 -26.38 28.62
N ASP A 290 -3.51 -26.23 29.42
CA ASP A 290 -3.20 -25.01 30.17
C ASP A 290 -2.93 -23.80 29.26
N ARG A 291 -2.94 -24.01 27.94
CA ARG A 291 -2.70 -23.03 26.89
C ARG A 291 -3.55 -23.33 25.64
N ILE A 292 -4.38 -22.39 25.22
CA ILE A 292 -5.15 -22.46 23.96
C ILE A 292 -4.67 -21.34 23.05
N GLU A 293 -4.21 -21.69 21.85
CA GLU A 293 -3.80 -20.73 20.83
C GLU A 293 -4.81 -20.76 19.68
N PHE A 294 -5.34 -19.60 19.29
CA PHE A 294 -6.18 -19.48 18.10
C PHE A 294 -5.86 -18.19 17.33
N TYR A 295 -6.21 -18.21 16.04
CA TYR A 295 -5.95 -17.13 15.11
C TYR A 295 -7.27 -16.51 14.67
N ASP A 296 -7.51 -15.24 14.98
CA ASP A 296 -8.69 -14.48 14.53
C ASP A 296 -8.25 -13.32 13.63
N ASN A 297 -8.74 -13.30 12.39
CA ASN A 297 -8.25 -12.40 11.33
C ASN A 297 -6.71 -12.34 11.30
N GLY A 298 -6.10 -13.52 11.50
CA GLY A 298 -4.67 -13.72 11.50
C GLY A 298 -3.91 -13.40 12.79
N ARG A 299 -4.55 -12.79 13.80
CA ARG A 299 -3.90 -12.43 15.07
C ARG A 299 -3.82 -13.63 15.99
N GLN A 300 -2.63 -13.91 16.53
CA GLN A 300 -2.46 -14.95 17.54
C GLN A 300 -3.04 -14.47 18.87
N ILE A 301 -4.04 -15.21 19.35
CA ILE A 301 -4.67 -15.03 20.65
C ILE A 301 -4.27 -16.25 21.48
N GLU A 302 -3.52 -16.04 22.55
CA GLU A 302 -3.06 -17.07 23.47
C GLU A 302 -3.84 -16.96 24.78
N VAL A 303 -4.61 -17.98 25.12
CA VAL A 303 -5.33 -18.08 26.39
C VAL A 303 -4.57 -19.04 27.31
N VAL A 304 -3.95 -18.50 28.36
CA VAL A 304 -3.17 -19.29 29.33
C VAL A 304 -3.95 -19.40 30.64
N LYS A 305 -4.12 -20.63 31.13
CA LYS A 305 -4.76 -20.90 32.44
C LYS A 305 -3.69 -20.84 33.53
N SER A 306 -3.84 -19.93 34.49
CA SER A 306 -2.96 -19.85 35.66
C SER A 306 -3.79 -19.67 36.93
N LYS A 307 -3.68 -20.62 37.88
CA LYS A 307 -4.37 -20.60 39.18
C LYS A 307 -5.90 -20.36 39.10
N GLY A 308 -6.57 -20.95 38.10
CA GLY A 308 -8.02 -20.80 37.93
C GLY A 308 -8.48 -19.52 37.22
N ILE A 309 -7.53 -18.68 36.78
CA ILE A 309 -7.77 -17.46 35.99
C ILE A 309 -7.29 -17.73 34.56
N TYR A 310 -8.12 -17.37 33.57
CA TYR A 310 -7.74 -17.42 32.16
C TYR A 310 -7.19 -16.05 31.75
N ASN A 311 -5.92 -16.00 31.35
CA ASN A 311 -5.25 -14.80 30.85
C ASN A 311 -5.20 -14.86 29.33
N VAL A 312 -5.81 -13.88 28.65
CA VAL A 312 -5.79 -13.78 27.19
C VAL A 312 -4.70 -12.80 26.76
N HIS A 313 -3.63 -13.31 26.17
CA HIS A 313 -2.60 -12.53 25.50
C HIS A 313 -3.02 -12.36 24.04
N ILE A 314 -3.32 -11.13 23.65
CA ILE A 314 -3.52 -10.78 22.25
C ILE A 314 -2.23 -10.08 21.83
N ASP A 315 -1.44 -10.68 20.94
CA ASP A 315 -0.30 -9.97 20.34
C ASP A 315 -0.87 -8.86 19.43
N ARG A 316 -1.08 -7.68 20.01
CA ARG A 316 -1.51 -6.46 19.32
C ARG A 316 -0.30 -5.69 18.77
N GLY A 317 0.87 -6.33 18.72
CA GLY A 317 2.13 -5.73 18.30
C GLY A 317 2.24 -5.60 16.78
N ARG A 318 2.42 -4.37 16.27
CA ARG A 318 2.90 -4.16 14.89
C ARG A 318 4.40 -4.39 14.88
N LYS A 319 4.90 -5.23 13.98
CA LYS A 319 6.35 -5.49 13.83
C LYS A 319 7.01 -4.50 12.87
N GLY A 320 6.23 -3.86 12.01
CA GLY A 320 6.66 -2.87 11.02
C GLY A 320 7.24 -3.47 9.74
N VAL A 321 7.28 -2.63 8.70
CA VAL A 321 7.67 -3.03 7.34
C VAL A 321 9.09 -3.58 7.26
N VAL A 322 10.03 -3.05 8.05
CA VAL A 322 11.42 -3.54 8.08
C VAL A 322 11.50 -5.01 8.50
N ARG A 323 10.50 -5.52 9.23
CA ARG A 323 10.41 -6.92 9.67
C ARG A 323 9.43 -7.76 8.83
N GLY A 324 8.98 -7.24 7.69
CA GLY A 324 8.04 -7.93 6.79
C GLY A 324 6.58 -7.87 7.22
N ASP A 325 6.23 -7.02 8.18
CA ASP A 325 4.85 -6.74 8.56
C ASP A 325 4.36 -5.48 7.84
N PHE A 326 3.58 -5.70 6.79
CA PHE A 326 2.96 -4.65 5.97
C PHE A 326 1.59 -4.21 6.50
N GLY A 327 1.14 -4.76 7.63
CA GLY A 327 -0.16 -4.51 8.19
C GLY A 327 -1.29 -5.29 7.53
N ILE A 328 -2.50 -4.78 7.71
CA ILE A 328 -3.76 -5.41 7.34
C ILE A 328 -4.44 -4.54 6.29
N SER A 329 -4.98 -5.15 5.25
CA SER A 329 -5.73 -4.48 4.19
C SER A 329 -6.96 -3.78 4.75
N PHE A 330 -7.17 -2.54 4.34
CA PHE A 330 -8.36 -1.76 4.74
C PHE A 330 -9.63 -2.19 4.00
N GLU A 331 -9.48 -2.95 2.92
CA GLU A 331 -10.59 -3.42 2.10
C GLU A 331 -11.31 -4.61 2.74
N ASP A 332 -10.57 -5.65 3.12
CA ASP A 332 -11.13 -6.93 3.56
C ASP A 332 -10.58 -7.47 4.88
N GLY A 333 -9.68 -6.71 5.54
CA GLY A 333 -9.13 -7.11 6.83
C GLY A 333 -8.11 -8.26 6.77
N THR A 334 -7.64 -8.64 5.58
CA THR A 334 -6.63 -9.70 5.40
C THR A 334 -5.20 -9.16 5.48
N TYR A 335 -4.21 -10.04 5.69
CA TYR A 335 -2.81 -9.63 5.71
C TYR A 335 -2.31 -9.19 4.34
N VAL A 336 -1.74 -7.99 4.30
CA VAL A 336 -1.12 -7.43 3.09
C VAL A 336 0.01 -8.32 2.58
N ARG A 337 0.79 -8.90 3.51
CA ARG A 337 1.86 -9.86 3.18
C ARG A 337 1.36 -11.03 2.33
N ASP A 338 0.24 -11.63 2.72
CA ASP A 338 -0.25 -12.86 2.11
C ASP A 338 -0.85 -12.56 0.73
N LYS A 339 -1.59 -11.45 0.61
CA LYS A 339 -2.03 -10.90 -0.68
C LYS A 339 -0.87 -10.64 -1.65
N ILE A 340 0.17 -9.95 -1.17
CA ILE A 340 1.37 -9.66 -1.97
C ILE A 340 2.07 -10.95 -2.37
N PHE A 341 2.27 -11.90 -1.45
CA PHE A 341 2.98 -13.14 -1.77
C PHE A 341 2.29 -13.96 -2.87
N ASN A 342 0.96 -14.06 -2.79
CA ASN A 342 0.16 -14.76 -3.80
C ASN A 342 0.25 -14.06 -5.17
N ALA A 343 0.02 -12.75 -5.22
CA ALA A 343 0.09 -11.97 -6.45
C ALA A 343 1.51 -11.91 -7.04
N PHE A 344 2.52 -11.71 -6.19
CA PHE A 344 3.93 -11.67 -6.57
C PHE A 344 4.36 -12.98 -7.20
N SER A 345 3.95 -14.13 -6.64
CA SER A 345 4.33 -15.43 -7.19
C SER A 345 3.84 -15.59 -8.63
N VAL A 346 2.61 -15.17 -8.93
CA VAL A 346 2.03 -15.23 -10.28
C VAL A 346 2.79 -14.30 -11.24
N SER A 347 2.91 -13.01 -10.90
CA SER A 347 3.62 -12.04 -11.75
C SER A 347 5.09 -12.40 -11.93
N PHE A 348 5.77 -12.90 -10.89
CA PHE A 348 7.17 -13.30 -10.93
C PHE A 348 7.42 -14.40 -11.95
N TRP A 349 6.67 -15.50 -11.90
CA TRP A 349 6.88 -16.60 -12.85
C TRP A 349 6.55 -16.18 -14.28
N LEU A 350 5.45 -15.45 -14.48
CA LEU A 350 5.05 -14.94 -15.79
C LEU A 350 6.15 -14.06 -16.41
N ILE A 351 6.64 -13.08 -15.66
CA ILE A 351 7.67 -12.13 -16.09
C ILE A 351 9.00 -12.87 -16.30
N LEU A 352 9.39 -13.75 -15.37
CA LEU A 352 10.62 -14.53 -15.47
C LEU A 352 10.66 -15.37 -16.75
N PHE A 353 9.60 -16.12 -17.06
CA PHE A 353 9.54 -16.91 -18.29
C PHE A 353 9.52 -16.03 -19.53
N SER A 354 8.77 -14.93 -19.51
CA SER A 354 8.71 -13.99 -20.63
C SER A 354 10.11 -13.43 -20.94
N ILE A 355 10.87 -13.11 -19.90
CA ILE A 355 12.23 -12.58 -20.05
C ILE A 355 13.18 -13.64 -20.54
N ILE A 356 13.18 -14.83 -19.94
CA ILE A 356 14.05 -15.93 -20.40
C ILE A 356 13.82 -16.16 -21.89
N LEU A 357 12.55 -16.26 -22.30
CA LEU A 357 12.20 -16.42 -23.71
C LEU A 357 12.65 -15.23 -24.55
N SER A 358 12.44 -14.00 -24.09
CA SER A 358 12.88 -12.78 -24.78
C SER A 358 14.40 -12.80 -24.99
N TYR A 359 15.20 -13.08 -23.96
CA TYR A 359 16.66 -13.08 -24.07
C TYR A 359 17.17 -14.22 -24.97
N VAL A 360 16.60 -15.42 -24.82
CA VAL A 360 16.95 -16.59 -25.63
C VAL A 360 16.73 -16.34 -27.11
N VAL A 361 15.67 -15.62 -27.49
CA VAL A 361 15.37 -15.34 -28.90
C VAL A 361 16.05 -14.05 -29.38
N SER A 362 16.06 -12.99 -28.57
CA SER A 362 16.61 -11.69 -28.95
C SER A 362 18.11 -11.68 -29.15
N ILE A 363 18.87 -12.39 -28.30
CA ILE A 363 20.33 -12.38 -28.37
C ILE A 363 20.80 -12.99 -29.71
N PRO A 364 20.37 -14.20 -30.11
CA PRO A 364 20.69 -14.75 -31.42
C PRO A 364 20.26 -13.87 -32.59
N VAL A 365 19.03 -13.34 -32.57
CA VAL A 365 18.52 -12.48 -33.65
C VAL A 365 19.38 -11.23 -33.80
N GLY A 366 19.72 -10.57 -32.68
CA GLY A 366 20.57 -9.38 -32.67
C GLY A 366 22.01 -9.68 -33.14
N ILE A 367 22.58 -10.80 -32.71
CA ILE A 367 23.91 -11.25 -33.17
C ILE A 367 23.91 -11.48 -34.68
N ILE A 368 22.95 -12.27 -35.20
CA ILE A 368 22.91 -12.62 -36.63
C ILE A 368 22.65 -11.38 -37.49
N SER A 369 21.74 -10.51 -37.07
CA SER A 369 21.44 -9.25 -37.76
C SER A 369 22.65 -8.32 -37.81
N ALA A 370 23.42 -8.19 -36.73
CA ALA A 370 24.62 -7.36 -36.70
C ALA A 370 25.79 -7.98 -37.50
N SER A 371 26.01 -9.29 -37.38
CA SER A 371 27.05 -10.01 -38.13
C SER A 371 26.80 -10.01 -39.63
N LYS A 372 25.53 -9.99 -40.07
CA LYS A 372 25.14 -9.92 -41.48
C LYS A 372 24.58 -8.55 -41.86
N ARG A 373 25.17 -7.47 -41.31
CA ARG A 373 24.73 -6.08 -41.54
C ARG A 373 24.53 -5.80 -43.04
N GLY A 374 23.37 -5.23 -43.40
CA GLY A 374 23.00 -4.91 -44.78
C GLY A 374 22.51 -6.10 -45.62
N GLY A 375 22.61 -7.33 -45.11
CA GLY A 375 22.09 -8.54 -45.75
C GLY A 375 20.57 -8.65 -45.70
N LYS A 376 20.02 -9.68 -46.35
CA LYS A 376 18.56 -9.96 -46.38
C LYS A 376 17.99 -10.19 -44.97
N PHE A 377 18.69 -10.97 -44.14
CA PHE A 377 18.25 -11.24 -42.77
C PHE A 377 18.19 -9.95 -41.95
N ASP A 378 19.23 -9.10 -41.99
CA ASP A 378 19.26 -7.82 -41.25
C ASP A 378 18.10 -6.90 -41.64
N ARG A 379 17.84 -6.76 -42.96
CA ARG A 379 16.72 -5.94 -43.45
C ARG A 379 15.35 -6.49 -43.02
N TRP A 380 15.13 -7.79 -43.20
CA TRP A 380 13.86 -8.42 -42.87
C TRP A 380 13.61 -8.47 -41.36
N SER A 381 14.61 -8.88 -40.57
CA SER A 381 14.50 -8.86 -39.11
C SER A 381 14.30 -7.44 -38.59
N SER A 382 14.98 -6.44 -39.14
CA SER A 382 14.78 -5.04 -38.73
C SER A 382 13.37 -4.55 -39.05
N PHE A 383 12.81 -4.91 -40.21
CA PHE A 383 11.42 -4.61 -40.54
C PHE A 383 10.45 -5.25 -39.53
N VAL A 384 10.56 -6.56 -39.31
CA VAL A 384 9.70 -7.29 -38.36
C VAL A 384 9.81 -6.71 -36.95
N LEU A 385 11.02 -6.49 -36.45
CA LEU A 385 11.25 -5.93 -35.12
C LEU A 385 10.72 -4.50 -34.99
N PHE A 386 10.78 -3.71 -36.06
CA PHE A 386 10.22 -2.36 -36.07
C PHE A 386 8.68 -2.40 -36.06
N SER A 387 8.06 -3.25 -36.87
CA SER A 387 6.62 -3.47 -36.88
C SER A 387 6.11 -3.92 -35.51
N LEU A 388 6.75 -4.94 -34.91
CA LEU A 388 6.39 -5.43 -33.58
C LEU A 388 6.54 -4.34 -32.51
N TYR A 389 7.63 -3.59 -32.52
CA TYR A 389 7.86 -2.50 -31.56
C TYR A 389 6.83 -1.36 -31.68
N SER A 390 6.20 -1.21 -32.85
CA SER A 390 5.21 -0.16 -33.11
C SER A 390 3.81 -0.53 -32.60
N LEU A 391 3.58 -1.80 -32.24
CA LEU A 391 2.28 -2.28 -31.74
C LEU A 391 2.21 -2.16 -30.21
N PRO A 392 1.19 -1.48 -29.66
CA PRO A 392 0.95 -1.47 -28.22
C PRO A 392 0.67 -2.87 -27.65
N SER A 393 1.18 -3.16 -26.45
CA SER A 393 1.04 -4.48 -25.80
C SER A 393 -0.39 -4.88 -25.53
N PHE A 394 -1.22 -3.92 -25.11
CA PHE A 394 -2.64 -4.15 -24.90
C PHE A 394 -3.35 -4.53 -26.20
N PHE A 395 -3.00 -3.89 -27.32
CA PHE A 395 -3.60 -4.18 -28.62
C PHE A 395 -3.29 -5.61 -29.06
N VAL A 396 -2.01 -6.02 -28.95
CA VAL A 396 -1.61 -7.39 -29.28
C VAL A 396 -2.30 -8.39 -28.36
N ALA A 397 -2.39 -8.12 -27.05
CA ALA A 397 -3.10 -8.98 -26.10
C ALA A 397 -4.58 -9.14 -26.46
N THR A 398 -5.27 -8.03 -26.80
CA THR A 398 -6.67 -8.06 -27.22
C THR A 398 -6.85 -8.85 -28.52
N VAL A 399 -5.98 -8.65 -29.52
CA VAL A 399 -6.03 -9.43 -30.79
C VAL A 399 -5.80 -10.91 -30.53
N LEU A 400 -4.85 -11.25 -29.64
CA LEU A 400 -4.58 -12.64 -29.27
C LEU A 400 -5.80 -13.31 -28.63
N LEU A 401 -6.45 -12.66 -27.67
CA LEU A 401 -7.67 -13.18 -27.05
C LEU A 401 -8.81 -13.30 -28.06
N TYR A 402 -9.05 -12.24 -28.83
CA TYR A 402 -10.12 -12.21 -29.82
C TYR A 402 -9.96 -13.29 -30.90
N THR A 403 -8.72 -13.64 -31.25
CA THR A 403 -8.45 -14.62 -32.31
C THR A 403 -8.38 -16.05 -31.78
N PHE A 404 -7.78 -16.28 -30.60
CA PHE A 404 -7.43 -17.63 -30.12
C PHE A 404 -8.20 -18.12 -28.90
N ALA A 405 -9.04 -17.27 -28.31
CA ALA A 405 -9.88 -17.61 -27.16
C ALA A 405 -11.36 -17.23 -27.38
N ASN A 406 -11.78 -17.00 -28.62
CA ASN A 406 -13.16 -16.61 -28.96
C ASN A 406 -13.83 -17.68 -29.84
N PRO A 407 -15.04 -18.17 -29.47
CA PRO A 407 -15.84 -19.09 -30.29
C PRO A 407 -16.06 -18.66 -31.75
N ASP A 408 -16.09 -17.36 -32.04
CA ASP A 408 -16.27 -16.84 -33.40
C ASP A 408 -15.06 -17.10 -34.32
N PHE A 409 -13.89 -17.41 -33.73
CA PHE A 409 -12.64 -17.69 -34.45
C PHE A 409 -12.05 -19.04 -34.00
N PHE A 410 -11.00 -19.03 -33.17
CA PHE A 410 -10.39 -20.22 -32.61
C PHE A 410 -10.55 -20.24 -31.10
N VAL A 411 -10.84 -21.42 -30.55
CA VAL A 411 -10.88 -21.69 -29.10
C VAL A 411 -9.73 -22.63 -28.76
N TRP A 412 -8.50 -22.16 -28.95
CA TRP A 412 -7.30 -22.94 -28.65
C TRP A 412 -6.82 -22.74 -27.22
N PHE A 413 -7.09 -21.57 -26.65
CA PHE A 413 -6.66 -21.21 -25.30
C PHE A 413 -7.82 -20.66 -24.47
N PRO A 414 -7.72 -20.72 -23.14
CA PRO A 414 -8.69 -20.11 -22.24
C PRO A 414 -8.74 -18.59 -22.39
N GLU A 415 -9.91 -18.01 -22.10
CA GLU A 415 -10.16 -16.56 -22.21
C GLU A 415 -9.61 -15.73 -21.04
N SER A 416 -9.42 -16.33 -19.85
CA SER A 416 -9.22 -15.59 -18.61
C SER A 416 -8.61 -16.43 -17.50
N GLY A 417 -7.83 -15.79 -16.62
CA GLY A 417 -7.32 -16.39 -15.38
C GLY A 417 -6.00 -17.16 -15.53
N ILE A 418 -5.71 -17.98 -14.53
CA ILE A 418 -4.46 -18.78 -14.43
C ILE A 418 -4.71 -20.30 -14.34
N TYR A 419 -5.95 -20.70 -14.09
CA TYR A 419 -6.45 -22.07 -14.08
C TYR A 419 -7.98 -22.05 -14.09
N ASP A 420 -8.61 -23.17 -14.45
CA ASP A 420 -10.05 -23.39 -14.26
C ASP A 420 -10.36 -23.66 -12.78
N PRO A 421 -11.14 -22.80 -12.08
CA PRO A 421 -11.47 -23.00 -10.67
C PRO A 421 -12.42 -24.18 -10.41
N GLU A 422 -13.18 -24.65 -11.41
CA GLU A 422 -14.10 -25.78 -11.24
C GLU A 422 -13.37 -27.13 -11.30
N ILE A 423 -12.27 -27.18 -12.06
CA ILE A 423 -11.52 -28.41 -12.33
C ILE A 423 -10.26 -28.51 -11.46
N PHE A 424 -9.66 -27.38 -11.09
CA PHE A 424 -8.39 -27.34 -10.37
C PHE A 424 -8.49 -27.92 -8.95
N ASP A 425 -7.58 -28.83 -8.61
CA ASP A 425 -7.45 -29.43 -7.28
C ASP A 425 -6.07 -29.15 -6.68
N ASP A 426 -6.07 -28.62 -5.46
CA ASP A 426 -4.86 -28.30 -4.70
C ASP A 426 -4.01 -29.54 -4.38
N ASN A 427 -4.58 -30.75 -4.39
CA ASN A 427 -3.87 -31.99 -4.11
C ASN A 427 -3.20 -32.61 -5.34
N TRP A 428 -3.37 -32.03 -6.53
CA TRP A 428 -2.73 -32.54 -7.74
C TRP A 428 -1.21 -32.55 -7.66
N SER A 429 -0.60 -33.52 -8.35
CA SER A 429 0.84 -33.54 -8.57
C SER A 429 1.28 -32.29 -9.34
N LEU A 430 2.55 -31.88 -9.15
CA LEU A 430 3.11 -30.70 -9.82
C LEU A 430 2.95 -30.77 -11.34
N PHE A 431 3.12 -31.94 -11.94
CA PHE A 431 2.98 -32.14 -13.38
C PHE A 431 1.54 -31.92 -13.87
N GLN A 432 0.53 -32.38 -13.12
CA GLN A 432 -0.87 -32.15 -13.43
C GLN A 432 -1.22 -30.65 -13.36
N LYS A 433 -0.76 -29.97 -12.30
CA LYS A 433 -0.94 -28.51 -12.16
C LYS A 433 -0.34 -27.75 -13.33
N ILE A 434 0.92 -28.05 -13.70
CA ILE A 434 1.59 -27.41 -14.83
C ILE A 434 0.86 -27.68 -16.15
N LYS A 435 0.44 -28.92 -16.39
CA LYS A 435 -0.28 -29.28 -17.63
C LYS A 435 -1.62 -28.52 -17.75
N HIS A 436 -2.35 -28.39 -16.64
CA HIS A 436 -3.62 -27.65 -16.60
C HIS A 436 -3.42 -26.14 -16.76
N GLN A 437 -2.39 -25.60 -16.12
CA GLN A 437 -2.12 -24.16 -16.14
C GLN A 437 -1.49 -23.70 -17.45
N ALA A 438 -0.67 -24.52 -18.12
CA ALA A 438 0.10 -24.09 -19.29
C ALA A 438 -0.72 -23.36 -20.38
N PRO A 439 -1.92 -23.82 -20.79
CA PRO A 439 -2.75 -23.09 -21.77
C PRO A 439 -3.10 -21.66 -21.35
N TYR A 440 -3.35 -21.41 -20.06
CA TYR A 440 -3.68 -20.09 -19.52
C TYR A 440 -2.49 -19.12 -19.62
N PHE A 441 -1.26 -19.62 -19.60
CA PHE A 441 -0.06 -18.80 -19.63
C PHE A 441 0.44 -18.49 -21.05
N ILE A 442 0.02 -19.22 -22.10
CA ILE A 442 0.58 -19.06 -23.45
C ILE A 442 0.30 -17.67 -24.05
N LEU A 443 -0.97 -17.24 -24.10
CA LEU A 443 -1.32 -15.94 -24.67
C LEU A 443 -0.72 -14.76 -23.88
N PRO A 444 -0.82 -14.73 -22.53
CA PRO A 444 -0.11 -13.74 -21.73
C PRO A 444 1.40 -13.74 -21.99
N LEU A 445 2.04 -14.91 -22.02
CA LEU A 445 3.48 -15.02 -22.22
C LEU A 445 3.90 -14.42 -23.58
N VAL A 446 3.13 -14.67 -24.65
CA VAL A 446 3.38 -14.08 -25.97
C VAL A 446 3.24 -12.55 -25.91
N ALA A 447 2.19 -12.04 -25.27
CA ALA A 447 1.94 -10.60 -25.12
C ALA A 447 3.05 -9.88 -24.31
N TYR A 448 3.58 -10.51 -23.27
CA TYR A 448 4.72 -9.97 -22.51
C TYR A 448 6.03 -10.10 -23.29
N THR A 449 6.24 -11.21 -24.00
CA THR A 449 7.51 -11.54 -24.66
C THR A 449 7.74 -10.69 -25.90
N TYR A 450 6.75 -10.48 -26.77
CA TYR A 450 6.99 -9.88 -28.09
C TYR A 450 7.56 -8.46 -28.02
N SER A 451 7.09 -7.65 -27.07
CA SER A 451 7.52 -6.26 -26.87
C SER A 451 8.98 -6.20 -26.41
N SER A 452 9.30 -6.99 -25.38
CA SER A 452 10.66 -7.17 -24.86
C SER A 452 11.59 -7.74 -25.92
N PHE A 453 11.12 -8.72 -26.71
CA PHE A 453 11.86 -9.33 -27.81
C PHE A 453 12.25 -8.30 -28.89
N ALA A 454 11.30 -7.46 -29.30
CA ALA A 454 11.54 -6.43 -30.32
C ALA A 454 12.60 -5.42 -29.85
N PHE A 455 12.48 -4.96 -28.60
CA PHE A 455 13.39 -4.01 -27.98
C PHE A 455 14.80 -4.61 -27.75
N LEU A 456 14.91 -5.77 -27.11
CA LEU A 456 16.18 -6.40 -26.77
C LEU A 456 16.97 -6.82 -28.01
N SER A 457 16.32 -7.31 -29.07
CA SER A 457 17.00 -7.67 -30.32
C SER A 457 17.70 -6.47 -30.95
N ARG A 458 17.06 -5.29 -30.90
CA ARG A 458 17.62 -4.04 -31.42
C ARG A 458 18.78 -3.55 -30.56
N ILE A 459 18.66 -3.61 -29.23
CA ILE A 459 19.76 -3.27 -28.33
C ILE A 459 20.97 -4.19 -28.55
N MET A 460 20.74 -5.50 -28.63
CA MET A 460 21.80 -6.47 -28.89
C MET A 460 22.50 -6.17 -30.21
N ARG A 461 21.73 -5.90 -31.28
CA ARG A 461 22.28 -5.53 -32.58
C ARG A 461 23.12 -4.25 -32.51
N ALA A 462 22.62 -3.20 -31.87
CA ALA A 462 23.34 -1.94 -31.72
C ALA A 462 24.66 -2.15 -30.96
N GLY A 463 24.61 -2.85 -29.82
CA GLY A 463 25.79 -3.17 -29.02
C GLY A 463 26.82 -4.01 -29.78
N MET A 464 26.40 -4.90 -30.67
CA MET A 464 27.32 -5.63 -31.56
C MET A 464 28.01 -4.70 -32.56
N LEU A 465 27.26 -3.82 -33.22
CA LEU A 465 27.79 -2.87 -34.20
C LEU A 465 28.80 -1.90 -33.60
N ASP A 466 28.54 -1.41 -32.39
CA ASP A 466 29.47 -0.52 -31.68
C ASP A 466 30.80 -1.20 -31.39
N ILE A 467 30.77 -2.48 -31.04
CA ILE A 467 31.99 -3.24 -30.74
C ILE A 467 32.73 -3.67 -32.02
N PHE A 468 32.02 -3.99 -33.11
CA PHE A 468 32.65 -4.34 -34.39
C PHE A 468 33.59 -3.26 -34.95
N THR A 469 33.38 -1.99 -34.58
CA THR A 469 34.20 -0.86 -35.03
C THR A 469 35.50 -0.68 -34.24
N LYS A 470 35.73 -1.42 -33.15
CA LYS A 470 36.88 -1.24 -32.26
C LYS A 470 38.16 -1.87 -32.84
N ASP A 471 39.32 -1.23 -32.60
CA ASP A 471 40.60 -1.65 -33.18
C ASP A 471 41.04 -3.05 -32.75
N TYR A 472 40.76 -3.47 -31.52
CA TYR A 472 41.08 -4.82 -31.06
C TYR A 472 40.34 -5.92 -31.85
N ILE A 473 39.19 -5.61 -32.45
CA ILE A 473 38.47 -6.52 -33.35
C ILE A 473 39.19 -6.60 -34.70
N ARG A 474 39.66 -5.47 -35.24
CA ARG A 474 40.50 -5.45 -36.45
C ARG A 474 41.78 -6.25 -36.25
N THR A 475 42.45 -6.09 -35.10
CA THR A 475 43.62 -6.89 -34.74
C THR A 475 43.30 -8.38 -34.62
N ALA A 476 42.16 -8.74 -34.02
CA ALA A 476 41.72 -10.13 -33.91
C ALA A 476 41.51 -10.78 -35.29
N ARG A 477 40.92 -10.05 -36.25
CA ARG A 477 40.77 -10.49 -37.64
C ARG A 477 42.12 -10.58 -38.36
N ALA A 478 43.00 -9.60 -38.19
CA ALA A 478 44.35 -9.62 -38.77
C ALA A 478 45.21 -10.80 -38.28
N LYS A 479 44.94 -11.31 -37.07
CA LYS A 479 45.54 -12.54 -36.53
C LYS A 479 44.97 -13.83 -37.14
N GLY A 480 44.06 -13.75 -38.12
CA GLY A 480 43.48 -14.91 -38.80
C GLY A 480 42.43 -15.67 -37.99
N LEU A 481 41.86 -15.08 -36.93
CA LEU A 481 40.81 -15.74 -36.16
C LEU A 481 39.53 -15.92 -37.00
N LYS A 482 38.93 -17.11 -36.95
CA LYS A 482 37.63 -17.40 -37.57
C LYS A 482 36.56 -16.39 -37.11
N GLU A 483 35.72 -15.90 -38.03
CA GLU A 483 34.72 -14.87 -37.73
C GLU A 483 33.78 -15.27 -36.59
N SER A 484 33.38 -16.55 -36.48
CA SER A 484 32.58 -17.04 -35.36
C SER A 484 33.27 -16.85 -33.99
N THR A 485 34.59 -17.01 -33.95
CA THR A 485 35.39 -16.78 -32.74
C THR A 485 35.48 -15.28 -32.43
N VAL A 486 35.66 -14.44 -33.46
CA VAL A 486 35.63 -12.98 -33.30
C VAL A 486 34.29 -12.54 -32.71
N VAL A 487 33.18 -12.97 -33.32
CA VAL A 487 31.81 -12.63 -32.91
C VAL A 487 31.51 -13.11 -31.49
N LEU A 488 31.64 -14.42 -31.21
CA LEU A 488 31.19 -14.99 -29.93
C LEU A 488 32.12 -14.65 -28.75
N LYS A 489 33.43 -14.55 -28.99
CA LYS A 489 34.42 -14.40 -27.90
C LYS A 489 34.85 -12.95 -27.68
N HIS A 490 34.96 -12.16 -28.76
CA HIS A 490 35.52 -10.80 -28.68
C HIS A 490 34.45 -9.71 -28.76
N VAL A 491 33.41 -9.90 -29.58
CA VAL A 491 32.35 -8.89 -29.77
C VAL A 491 31.24 -9.08 -28.73
N LEU A 492 30.56 -10.22 -28.76
CA LEU A 492 29.38 -10.53 -27.93
C LEU A 492 29.59 -10.20 -26.46
N LYS A 493 30.72 -10.64 -25.91
CA LYS A 493 31.04 -10.43 -24.50
C LYS A 493 30.95 -8.97 -24.07
N ASN A 494 31.45 -8.04 -24.89
CA ASN A 494 31.43 -6.61 -24.55
C ASN A 494 30.12 -5.93 -24.98
N SER A 495 29.40 -6.52 -25.94
CA SER A 495 28.08 -6.07 -26.37
C SER A 495 26.95 -6.45 -25.40
N LEU A 496 27.21 -7.30 -24.40
CA LEU A 496 26.22 -7.67 -23.39
C LEU A 496 25.99 -6.59 -22.32
N ILE A 497 26.84 -5.56 -22.22
CA ILE A 497 26.71 -4.53 -21.16
C ILE A 497 25.33 -3.86 -21.19
N PRO A 498 24.81 -3.32 -22.32
CA PRO A 498 23.48 -2.73 -22.34
C PRO A 498 22.35 -3.73 -22.05
N ILE A 499 22.54 -5.00 -22.44
CA ILE A 499 21.57 -6.07 -22.19
C ILE A 499 21.47 -6.37 -20.68
N ILE A 500 22.60 -6.41 -19.98
CA ILE A 500 22.66 -6.57 -18.52
C ILE A 500 22.00 -5.38 -17.82
N THR A 501 22.13 -4.16 -18.36
CA THR A 501 21.45 -2.99 -17.79
C THR A 501 19.94 -3.15 -17.80
N VAL A 502 19.38 -3.63 -18.90
CA VAL A 502 17.93 -3.87 -19.02
C VAL A 502 17.50 -5.01 -18.09
N PHE A 503 18.34 -6.02 -17.88
CA PHE A 503 18.08 -7.12 -16.95
C PHE A 503 17.84 -6.62 -15.50
N ALA A 504 18.46 -5.53 -15.09
CA ALA A 504 18.27 -4.97 -13.75
C ALA A 504 16.82 -4.53 -13.47
N ASN A 505 16.10 -4.08 -14.50
CA ASN A 505 14.73 -3.56 -14.39
C ASN A 505 13.68 -4.66 -14.17
N ILE A 506 14.07 -5.93 -14.25
CA ILE A 506 13.17 -7.07 -14.08
C ILE A 506 12.62 -7.14 -12.66
N PHE A 507 13.48 -6.93 -11.67
CA PHE A 507 13.12 -7.01 -10.27
C PHE A 507 12.01 -6.01 -9.90
N PRO A 508 12.15 -4.69 -10.19
CA PRO A 508 11.05 -3.76 -9.93
C PRO A 508 9.83 -4.01 -10.82
N ALA A 509 10.02 -4.42 -12.08
CA ALA A 509 8.91 -4.77 -12.97
C ALA A 509 8.05 -5.93 -12.43
N THR A 510 8.64 -6.82 -11.63
CA THR A 510 7.91 -7.96 -11.06
C THR A 510 6.86 -7.54 -10.02
N VAL A 511 7.15 -6.47 -9.26
CA VAL A 511 6.20 -5.89 -8.32
C VAL A 511 5.33 -4.83 -8.96
N GLY A 512 5.82 -4.13 -9.98
CA GLY A 512 4.97 -3.26 -10.81
C GLY A 512 3.91 -4.04 -11.58
N GLY A 513 4.19 -5.30 -11.92
CA GLY A 513 3.36 -6.12 -12.82
C GLY A 513 3.18 -5.44 -14.18
N SER A 514 2.27 -5.98 -14.99
CA SER A 514 1.68 -5.20 -16.08
C SER A 514 0.20 -5.09 -15.83
N LEU A 515 -0.22 -4.02 -15.15
CA LEU A 515 -1.62 -3.72 -14.87
C LEU A 515 -2.51 -3.96 -16.10
N ILE A 516 -2.10 -3.46 -17.26
CA ILE A 516 -2.93 -3.55 -18.47
C ILE A 516 -3.06 -5.00 -18.94
N LEU A 517 -1.96 -5.76 -19.01
CA LEU A 517 -2.02 -7.15 -19.46
C LEU A 517 -2.69 -8.05 -18.42
N GLU A 518 -2.43 -7.83 -17.14
CA GLU A 518 -3.06 -8.56 -16.04
C GLU A 518 -4.56 -8.31 -16.00
N SER A 519 -5.02 -7.08 -16.28
CA SER A 519 -6.45 -6.79 -16.40
C SER A 519 -7.08 -7.45 -17.63
N ILE A 520 -6.42 -7.42 -18.80
CA ILE A 520 -6.93 -8.02 -20.04
C ILE A 520 -7.09 -9.53 -19.92
N PHE A 521 -6.09 -10.21 -19.36
CA PHE A 521 -6.11 -11.66 -19.16
C PHE A 521 -6.71 -12.07 -17.80
N ASN A 522 -7.19 -11.12 -17.00
CA ASN A 522 -7.69 -11.32 -15.64
C ASN A 522 -6.75 -12.14 -14.72
N ILE A 523 -5.46 -11.87 -14.81
CA ILE A 523 -4.43 -12.52 -14.01
C ILE A 523 -4.39 -11.86 -12.62
N PRO A 524 -4.46 -12.62 -11.52
CA PRO A 524 -4.35 -12.08 -10.16
C PRO A 524 -2.89 -11.76 -9.81
N GLY A 525 -2.30 -10.81 -10.53
CA GLY A 525 -0.91 -10.38 -10.38
C GLY A 525 -0.75 -9.10 -9.56
N MET A 526 0.52 -8.70 -9.36
CA MET A 526 0.88 -7.51 -8.58
C MET A 526 0.39 -6.20 -9.19
N GLY A 527 0.34 -6.11 -10.52
CA GLY A 527 -0.12 -4.90 -11.22
C GLY A 527 -1.61 -4.66 -11.00
N LYS A 528 -2.42 -5.72 -11.11
CA LYS A 528 -3.86 -5.68 -10.79
C LYS A 528 -4.09 -5.42 -9.29
N LEU A 529 -3.39 -6.12 -8.40
CA LEU A 529 -3.49 -5.92 -6.95
C LEU A 529 -3.17 -4.47 -6.54
N GLY A 530 -2.12 -3.88 -7.12
CA GLY A 530 -1.76 -2.49 -6.87
C GLY A 530 -2.80 -1.50 -7.37
N TYR A 531 -3.44 -1.79 -8.52
CA TYR A 531 -4.52 -0.97 -9.06
C TYR A 531 -5.77 -0.99 -8.18
N ASP A 532 -6.22 -2.19 -7.80
CA ASP A 532 -7.40 -2.38 -6.95
C ASP A 532 -7.20 -1.68 -5.60
N ALA A 533 -5.99 -1.77 -5.03
CA ALA A 533 -5.63 -1.07 -3.81
C ALA A 533 -5.76 0.47 -3.93
N ILE A 534 -5.39 1.05 -5.08
CA ILE A 534 -5.52 2.49 -5.33
C ILE A 534 -7.00 2.89 -5.39
N LEU A 535 -7.82 2.15 -6.13
CA LEU A 535 -9.27 2.42 -6.24
C LEU A 535 -9.97 2.30 -4.89
N ASN A 536 -9.60 1.28 -4.12
CA ASN A 536 -10.20 1.00 -2.83
C ASN A 536 -9.64 1.86 -1.68
N LEU A 537 -8.59 2.65 -1.92
CA LEU A 537 -7.84 3.40 -0.89
C LEU A 537 -7.27 2.49 0.20
N ASP A 538 -6.77 1.32 -0.19
CA ASP A 538 -6.08 0.38 0.69
C ASP A 538 -4.64 0.85 0.95
N TYR A 539 -4.49 1.84 1.84
CA TYR A 539 -3.20 2.48 2.11
C TYR A 539 -2.07 1.52 2.53
N PRO A 540 -2.29 0.53 3.42
CA PRO A 540 -1.26 -0.46 3.76
C PRO A 540 -0.75 -1.21 2.54
N MET A 541 -1.63 -1.61 1.62
CA MET A 541 -1.26 -2.28 0.39
C MET A 541 -0.48 -1.36 -0.55
N ILE A 542 -0.96 -0.13 -0.76
CA ILE A 542 -0.27 0.88 -1.58
C ILE A 542 1.15 1.11 -1.07
N LEU A 543 1.31 1.37 0.23
CA LEU A 543 2.61 1.59 0.87
C LEU A 543 3.55 0.39 0.71
N ALA A 544 3.02 -0.81 0.86
CA ALA A 544 3.78 -2.04 0.70
C ALA A 544 4.29 -2.20 -0.74
N VAL A 545 3.41 -2.06 -1.74
CA VAL A 545 3.78 -2.17 -3.16
C VAL A 545 4.86 -1.17 -3.54
N PHE A 546 4.71 0.11 -3.17
CA PHE A 546 5.72 1.13 -3.47
C PHE A 546 7.06 0.86 -2.77
N THR A 547 7.04 0.47 -1.50
CA THR A 547 8.27 0.22 -0.72
C THR A 547 9.02 -1.00 -1.24
N ILE A 548 8.31 -2.10 -1.54
CA ILE A 548 8.91 -3.31 -2.11
C ILE A 548 9.46 -3.00 -3.51
N SER A 549 8.73 -2.26 -4.34
CA SER A 549 9.18 -1.86 -5.69
C SER A 549 10.49 -1.07 -5.65
N GLY A 550 10.58 -0.08 -4.75
CA GLY A 550 11.81 0.67 -4.55
C GLY A 550 12.96 -0.19 -4.02
N ALA A 551 12.69 -1.11 -3.09
CA ALA A 551 13.69 -2.06 -2.60
C ALA A 551 14.19 -3.01 -3.70
N LEU A 552 13.29 -3.52 -4.54
CA LEU A 552 13.64 -4.37 -5.68
C LEU A 552 14.36 -3.61 -6.80
N THR A 553 14.08 -2.32 -6.99
CA THR A 553 14.84 -1.45 -7.91
C THR A 553 16.30 -1.39 -7.48
N VAL A 554 16.52 -1.06 -6.21
CA VAL A 554 17.83 -0.95 -5.58
C VAL A 554 18.56 -2.30 -5.62
N PHE A 555 17.86 -3.40 -5.34
CA PHE A 555 18.36 -4.77 -5.49
C PHE A 555 18.76 -5.09 -6.94
N GLY A 556 17.91 -4.75 -7.92
CA GLY A 556 18.18 -4.97 -9.34
C GLY A 556 19.45 -4.27 -9.81
N TYR A 557 19.73 -3.06 -9.30
CA TYR A 557 20.98 -2.37 -9.59
C TYR A 557 22.23 -3.09 -9.04
N ILE A 558 22.18 -3.71 -7.84
CA ILE A 558 23.28 -4.59 -7.37
C ILE A 558 23.50 -5.73 -8.34
N VAL A 559 22.41 -6.41 -8.74
CA VAL A 559 22.50 -7.54 -9.65
C VAL A 559 23.16 -7.09 -10.97
N ALA A 560 22.81 -5.91 -11.48
CA ALA A 560 23.42 -5.32 -12.67
C ALA A 560 24.94 -5.15 -12.52
N ASP A 561 25.43 -4.56 -11.42
CA ASP A 561 26.89 -4.35 -11.29
C ASP A 561 27.66 -5.65 -11.12
N ILE A 562 27.08 -6.62 -10.40
CA ILE A 562 27.68 -7.94 -10.25
C ILE A 562 27.83 -8.58 -11.63
N LEU A 563 26.79 -8.48 -12.46
CA LEU A 563 26.81 -8.98 -13.83
C LEU A 563 27.79 -8.21 -14.73
N TYR A 564 27.89 -6.88 -14.60
CA TYR A 564 28.90 -6.10 -15.33
C TYR A 564 30.33 -6.55 -15.00
N ALA A 565 30.64 -6.74 -13.72
CA ALA A 565 31.95 -7.19 -13.29
C ALA A 565 32.24 -8.64 -13.72
N ALA A 566 31.20 -9.49 -13.75
CA ALA A 566 31.31 -10.86 -14.24
C ALA A 566 31.62 -10.91 -15.75
N VAL A 567 31.00 -10.02 -16.52
CA VAL A 567 31.22 -9.91 -17.95
C VAL A 567 32.55 -9.25 -18.25
N ASP A 568 32.82 -8.03 -17.81
CA ASP A 568 34.14 -7.40 -18.01
C ASP A 568 34.82 -7.02 -16.68
N PRO A 569 35.78 -7.85 -16.21
CA PRO A 569 36.51 -7.60 -14.96
C PRO A 569 37.51 -6.42 -15.04
N ARG A 570 37.61 -5.75 -16.20
CA ARG A 570 38.37 -4.50 -16.38
C ARG A 570 37.54 -3.26 -16.06
N ILE A 571 36.21 -3.38 -16.01
CA ILE A 571 35.34 -2.30 -15.58
C ILE A 571 35.64 -2.05 -14.10
N SER A 572 36.36 -0.96 -13.83
CA SER A 572 36.60 -0.46 -12.48
C SER A 572 35.29 0.09 -11.95
N LEU A 573 34.65 -0.64 -11.03
CA LEU A 573 33.47 -0.17 -10.29
C LEU A 573 33.83 0.92 -9.26
N THR A 574 35.12 1.15 -9.02
CA THR A 574 35.64 2.31 -8.30
C THR A 574 35.82 3.47 -9.27
N LYS A 575 34.82 4.34 -9.35
CA LYS A 575 35.00 5.77 -9.62
C LYS A 575 34.52 6.55 -8.40
#